data_AF-A0A9X2JCH8-F1
#
_entry.id   AF-A0A9X2JCH8-F1
#
_cell.length_a   1.000
_cell.length_b   1.000
_cell.length_c   1.000
_cell.angle_alpha   90.00
_cell.angle_beta   90.00
_cell.angle_gamma   90.00
#
_symmetry.space_group_name_H-M   'P 1'
#
loop_
_entity.id
_entity.type
_entity.pdbx_description
1 polymer ?
#
loop_
_entity_poly.entity_id
_entity_poly.type
_entity_poly.pdbx_seq_one_letter_code
_entity_poly.pdbx_strand_id
1 'polypeptide(L)'
;MPLVSEIKPVEKLNLKRSKKALSLALAAIIAGSSILTSCGKEEAESVLPESSLNEELSTGNLAIDATSTGVDVRVDFGGSTAPTNYNLGSMGVSTPVALKDFNKGTVTAVKLATVAAFKGVYTNSNTYPSTLGIPQTAAADLFYGSVTTAAIELSGLTATSNYNLSFFASRMNFSGSLETQYKIIGATTQTVLIEPANNTTKIASINAVKPNASGKIRIEVSKGAKNTTSPNFWLNTLIVQETIETIVTPPTTPTTPPSTPTTPTTPSISYNYLVKTASELKTAISKAKSGEVIYVDDNAQIDLTGQGTVKIPAGVTLMSGRGNNAILGGMIYTTNVSHGIMLQAGGAGVKVIGLRVRGASTSTDRSSSTYCRGIYSTFSNLEVANCEVFGWNHAGVYLSGGATNVKIHDSYFHHNQQSGLGYGISIAQAFAVINNNYFDYNRHAIAGSGIAGSGYEAAYNVVMPNATEHSFDMHGDGGDGAQYTAGDYVNVHDNTFYMKAYKAITVRGTPKNGTTIQNNKFIHTSQSAALNLYATNNTISGNTYSIGMATINPGPSTSL
;
A
#
# COMPACT_ATOMS: atom_id res chain seq x y z
N MET A 1 -11.12 -59.13 66.04
CA MET A 1 -11.38 -59.81 64.76
C MET A 1 -12.37 -58.96 63.96
N PRO A 2 -12.27 -58.89 62.62
CA PRO A 2 -11.87 -57.65 61.91
C PRO A 2 -12.95 -56.99 61.00
N LEU A 3 -12.51 -55.94 60.28
CA LEU A 3 -13.03 -55.26 59.05
C LEU A 3 -13.92 -54.02 59.29
N VAL A 4 -13.52 -52.76 59.03
CA VAL A 4 -13.06 -52.05 57.79
C VAL A 4 -14.18 -52.04 56.73
N SER A 5 -14.71 -50.95 56.17
CA SER A 5 -14.28 -49.55 55.96
C SER A 5 -15.51 -48.64 55.73
N GLU A 6 -15.47 -47.39 56.22
CA GLU A 6 -16.46 -46.33 55.92
C GLU A 6 -15.79 -45.07 55.30
N ILE A 7 -16.61 -44.25 54.66
CA ILE A 7 -16.30 -43.21 53.66
C ILE A 7 -16.29 -41.79 54.26
N LYS A 8 -15.33 -40.94 53.82
CA LYS A 8 -15.26 -39.44 53.78
C LYS A 8 -15.15 -38.65 55.12
N PRO A 9 -14.73 -37.35 55.16
CA PRO A 9 -14.67 -36.32 54.09
C PRO A 9 -13.42 -35.39 54.04
N VAL A 10 -13.50 -34.44 53.09
CA VAL A 10 -12.62 -33.33 52.67
C VAL A 10 -12.08 -32.43 53.80
N GLU A 11 -10.79 -32.04 53.74
CA GLU A 11 -10.33 -30.76 54.31
C GLU A 11 -9.08 -30.15 53.61
N LYS A 12 -9.18 -28.82 53.49
CA LYS A 12 -8.28 -27.74 53.02
C LYS A 12 -6.76 -28.03 52.93
N LEU A 13 -6.14 -27.65 51.80
CA LEU A 13 -4.68 -27.42 51.75
C LEU A 13 -4.32 -25.93 51.78
N ASN A 14 -3.43 -25.63 52.72
CA ASN A 14 -2.96 -24.33 53.16
C ASN A 14 -1.94 -23.69 52.22
N LEU A 15 -2.04 -22.36 52.12
CA LEU A 15 -1.07 -21.42 51.59
C LEU A 15 0.19 -21.38 52.47
N LYS A 16 1.36 -21.78 51.95
CA LYS A 16 2.67 -21.41 52.53
C LYS A 16 3.62 -20.89 51.44
N ARG A 17 3.83 -19.57 51.49
CA ARG A 17 4.92 -18.85 50.82
C ARG A 17 6.27 -19.34 51.33
N SER A 18 7.22 -19.63 50.45
CA SER A 18 8.66 -19.54 50.77
C SER A 18 9.24 -18.29 50.09
N LYS A 19 9.73 -17.38 50.94
CA LYS A 19 10.51 -16.21 50.57
C LYS A 19 11.96 -16.65 50.40
N LYS A 20 12.52 -16.61 49.19
CA LYS A 20 13.96 -16.40 48.93
C LYS A 20 14.23 -16.24 47.42
N ALA A 21 13.88 -15.07 46.89
CA ALA A 21 14.50 -14.45 45.71
C ALA A 21 14.05 -12.99 45.68
N LEU A 22 14.40 -12.24 46.74
CA LEU A 22 14.09 -10.82 46.88
C LEU A 22 15.36 -10.09 47.31
N SER A 23 16.24 -9.79 46.34
CA SER A 23 17.27 -8.74 46.47
C SER A 23 18.00 -8.53 45.14
N LEU A 24 17.40 -7.77 44.21
CA LEU A 24 18.15 -6.83 43.35
C LEU A 24 17.15 -5.98 42.53
N ALA A 25 16.55 -4.98 43.18
CA ALA A 25 15.98 -3.82 42.50
C ALA A 25 15.54 -2.79 43.54
N LEU A 26 16.49 -2.05 44.13
CA LEU A 26 16.18 -0.76 44.72
C LEU A 26 17.41 0.16 44.70
N ALA A 27 17.40 1.07 43.74
CA ALA A 27 18.07 2.38 43.65
C ALA A 27 18.28 2.65 42.14
N ALA A 28 17.72 3.65 41.49
CA ALA A 28 17.16 4.92 41.92
C ALA A 28 16.09 5.37 40.91
N ILE A 29 15.14 6.19 41.34
CA ILE A 29 14.71 7.46 40.71
C ILE A 29 13.59 8.00 41.61
N ILE A 30 13.95 8.98 42.45
CA ILE A 30 13.03 9.98 42.97
C ILE A 30 13.35 11.25 42.18
N ALA A 31 12.44 11.67 41.32
CA ALA A 31 12.03 13.07 41.16
C ALA A 31 10.96 13.18 40.06
N GLY A 32 9.74 13.57 40.44
CA GLY A 32 8.79 14.23 39.54
C GLY A 32 7.59 13.42 39.04
N SER A 33 6.63 13.13 39.93
CA SER A 33 5.27 12.73 39.56
C SER A 33 4.50 13.87 38.91
N SER A 34 3.77 13.61 37.82
CA SER A 34 2.42 14.14 37.57
C SER A 34 1.68 13.28 36.53
N ILE A 35 0.64 12.58 37.01
CA ILE A 35 -0.54 12.11 36.28
C ILE A 35 -0.33 10.92 35.32
N LEU A 36 -0.26 9.72 35.91
CA LEU A 36 -0.73 8.48 35.31
C LEU A 36 -2.24 8.40 35.58
N THR A 37 -3.06 8.76 34.60
CA THR A 37 -4.46 8.33 34.55
C THR A 37 -4.51 7.06 33.70
N SER A 38 -5.01 6.00 34.30
CA SER A 38 -5.16 4.65 33.77
C SER A 38 -5.88 4.61 32.41
N CYS A 39 -5.20 4.14 31.36
CA CYS A 39 -5.84 3.52 30.20
C CYS A 39 -5.55 2.02 30.30
N GLY A 40 -6.47 1.29 30.95
CA GLY A 40 -6.41 -0.16 31.04
C GLY A 40 -7.02 -0.80 29.81
N LYS A 41 -6.34 -1.84 29.30
CA LYS A 41 -6.77 -2.83 28.30
C LYS A 41 -6.87 -2.34 26.85
N GLU A 42 -5.75 -2.42 26.12
CA GLU A 42 -5.80 -2.67 24.67
C GLU A 42 -6.04 -4.17 24.48
N GLU A 43 -7.19 -4.54 23.92
CA GLU A 43 -7.57 -5.94 23.74
C GLU A 43 -6.75 -6.60 22.63
N ALA A 44 -6.20 -7.78 22.95
CA ALA A 44 -5.76 -8.74 21.98
C ALA A 44 -6.97 -9.19 21.15
N GLU A 45 -6.91 -8.97 19.84
CA GLU A 45 -7.90 -9.49 18.89
C GLU A 45 -8.03 -11.02 19.08
N SER A 46 -9.22 -11.46 19.54
CA SER A 46 -9.55 -12.87 19.62
C SER A 46 -10.01 -13.35 18.23
N VAL A 47 -9.35 -14.40 17.75
CA VAL A 47 -9.70 -15.10 16.51
C VAL A 47 -11.00 -15.85 16.74
N LEU A 48 -12.08 -15.45 16.06
CA LEU A 48 -13.24 -16.30 15.83
C LEU A 48 -13.17 -16.82 14.38
N PRO A 49 -13.50 -18.10 14.13
CA PRO A 49 -13.41 -18.67 12.80
C PRO A 49 -14.58 -18.18 11.93
N GLU A 50 -14.29 -17.60 10.78
CA GLU A 50 -15.30 -17.29 9.77
C GLU A 50 -15.84 -18.59 9.17
N SER A 51 -17.13 -18.83 9.36
CA SER A 51 -17.83 -19.98 8.82
C SER A 51 -18.19 -19.79 7.34
N SER A 52 -17.93 -20.84 6.57
CA SER A 52 -18.17 -21.00 5.14
C SER A 52 -19.61 -20.71 4.70
N LEU A 53 -19.77 -19.84 3.71
CA LEU A 53 -20.94 -19.84 2.83
C LEU A 53 -20.46 -20.01 1.38
N ASN A 54 -20.76 -21.18 0.83
CA ASN A 54 -20.74 -21.46 -0.60
C ASN A 54 -21.79 -20.57 -1.28
N GLU A 55 -21.41 -19.87 -2.35
CA GLU A 55 -22.37 -19.45 -3.37
C GLU A 55 -21.96 -20.02 -4.72
N GLU A 56 -22.97 -20.60 -5.36
CA GLU A 56 -22.92 -21.34 -6.61
C GLU A 56 -22.52 -20.45 -7.80
N LEU A 57 -21.72 -21.04 -8.70
CA LEU A 57 -21.40 -20.49 -10.01
C LEU A 57 -22.68 -20.36 -10.86
N SER A 58 -23.19 -19.15 -11.02
CA SER A 58 -24.16 -18.82 -12.07
C SER A 58 -23.43 -18.39 -13.34
N THR A 59 -23.53 -19.22 -14.37
CA THR A 59 -23.08 -18.96 -15.73
C THR A 59 -23.96 -17.88 -16.38
N GLY A 60 -23.56 -16.61 -16.25
CA GLY A 60 -24.16 -15.49 -16.97
C GLY A 60 -23.16 -14.92 -17.99
N ASN A 61 -23.45 -15.10 -19.28
CA ASN A 61 -22.68 -14.54 -20.38
C ASN A 61 -22.39 -13.04 -20.17
N LEU A 62 -21.10 -12.70 -20.09
CA LEU A 62 -20.60 -11.33 -20.00
C LEU A 62 -20.82 -10.60 -21.33
N ALA A 63 -21.70 -9.61 -21.31
CA ALA A 63 -21.61 -8.51 -22.27
C ALA A 63 -20.40 -7.65 -21.88
N ILE A 64 -19.45 -7.53 -22.79
CA ILE A 64 -18.17 -6.82 -22.64
C ILE A 64 -18.45 -5.31 -22.70
N ASP A 65 -18.18 -4.58 -21.61
CA ASP A 65 -18.15 -3.11 -21.62
C ASP A 65 -16.73 -2.63 -22.02
N ALA A 66 -16.66 -2.02 -23.21
CA ALA A 66 -15.44 -1.70 -23.94
C ALA A 66 -14.99 -0.25 -23.72
N THR A 67 -14.61 0.12 -22.49
CA THR A 67 -14.27 1.53 -22.17
C THR A 67 -12.91 1.78 -21.49
N SER A 68 -11.96 0.84 -21.48
CA SER A 68 -10.54 1.22 -21.26
C SER A 68 -10.03 1.91 -22.54
N THR A 69 -9.56 3.15 -22.48
CA THR A 69 -9.02 3.83 -23.68
C THR A 69 -7.53 3.53 -23.90
N GLY A 70 -6.82 3.05 -22.88
CA GLY A 70 -5.41 2.62 -22.96
C GLY A 70 -5.24 1.17 -23.38
N VAL A 71 -4.07 0.84 -23.94
CA VAL A 71 -3.69 -0.52 -24.32
C VAL A 71 -3.40 -1.38 -23.08
N ASP A 72 -4.07 -2.53 -22.95
CA ASP A 72 -3.69 -3.63 -22.02
C ASP A 72 -3.35 -4.85 -22.87
N VAL A 73 -2.07 -5.23 -22.96
CA VAL A 73 -1.65 -6.43 -23.69
C VAL A 73 -0.93 -7.37 -22.73
N ARG A 74 -1.33 -8.63 -22.78
CA ARG A 74 -0.69 -9.73 -22.04
C ARG A 74 -0.06 -10.68 -23.04
N VAL A 75 1.18 -11.05 -22.76
CA VAL A 75 1.97 -11.94 -23.61
C VAL A 75 2.36 -13.16 -22.80
N ASP A 76 2.09 -14.31 -23.38
CA ASP A 76 2.52 -15.62 -22.94
C ASP A 76 3.79 -16.02 -23.71
N PHE A 77 4.84 -16.37 -22.99
CA PHE A 77 6.13 -16.84 -23.49
C PHE A 77 6.28 -18.34 -23.17
N GLY A 78 5.27 -19.11 -23.52
CA GLY A 78 5.20 -20.56 -23.40
C GLY A 78 5.30 -21.29 -24.74
N GLY A 79 4.78 -22.52 -24.80
CA GLY A 79 4.68 -23.31 -26.01
C GLY A 79 3.68 -22.73 -27.03
N SER A 80 3.15 -23.58 -27.90
CA SER A 80 2.35 -23.14 -29.06
C SER A 80 0.93 -22.66 -28.73
N THR A 81 0.53 -22.66 -27.45
CA THR A 81 -0.87 -22.41 -27.04
C THR A 81 -0.91 -21.41 -25.91
N ALA A 82 -1.58 -20.28 -26.11
CA ALA A 82 -1.80 -19.28 -25.07
C ALA A 82 -3.20 -19.42 -24.45
N PRO A 83 -3.40 -19.02 -23.18
CA PRO A 83 -4.73 -18.83 -22.62
C PRO A 83 -5.56 -17.83 -23.44
N THR A 84 -6.89 -17.93 -23.32
CA THR A 84 -7.83 -17.00 -23.97
C THR A 84 -7.44 -15.54 -23.70
N ASN A 85 -7.35 -14.75 -24.77
CA ASN A 85 -6.95 -13.34 -24.83
C ASN A 85 -5.47 -12.99 -24.56
N TYR A 86 -4.60 -13.96 -24.25
CA TYR A 86 -3.15 -13.74 -24.25
C TYR A 86 -2.61 -13.75 -25.68
N ASN A 87 -1.57 -12.95 -25.92
CA ASN A 87 -0.78 -13.00 -27.15
C ASN A 87 0.38 -13.98 -26.99
N LEU A 88 0.77 -14.63 -28.08
CA LEU A 88 1.93 -15.53 -28.07
C LEU A 88 3.21 -14.78 -28.41
N GLY A 89 4.23 -14.95 -27.56
CA GLY A 89 5.60 -14.56 -27.83
C GLY A 89 6.27 -15.50 -28.85
N SER A 90 7.32 -15.01 -29.52
CA SER A 90 8.16 -15.85 -30.38
C SER A 90 9.48 -16.15 -29.68
N MET A 91 9.88 -17.41 -29.64
CA MET A 91 11.15 -17.78 -29.01
C MET A 91 12.36 -17.38 -29.87
N GLY A 92 12.22 -17.49 -31.19
CA GLY A 92 13.23 -17.11 -32.17
C GLY A 92 13.14 -15.63 -32.56
N VAL A 93 14.18 -15.11 -33.20
CA VAL A 93 14.13 -13.74 -33.75
C VAL A 93 12.96 -13.63 -34.71
N SER A 94 12.15 -12.60 -34.52
CA SER A 94 10.91 -12.41 -35.26
C SER A 94 10.76 -10.98 -35.77
N THR A 95 9.97 -10.82 -36.83
CA THR A 95 9.47 -9.49 -37.22
C THR A 95 8.42 -9.02 -36.21
N PRO A 96 8.26 -7.70 -36.00
CA PRO A 96 7.23 -7.18 -35.09
C PRO A 96 5.81 -7.63 -35.48
N VAL A 97 5.12 -8.27 -34.52
CA VAL A 97 3.73 -8.73 -34.67
C VAL A 97 2.80 -7.88 -33.80
N ALA A 98 1.69 -7.41 -34.36
CA ALA A 98 0.71 -6.61 -33.62
C ALA A 98 0.00 -7.45 -32.55
N LEU A 99 -0.13 -6.87 -31.36
CA LEU A 99 -0.72 -7.51 -30.20
C LEU A 99 -2.19 -7.15 -30.07
N LYS A 100 -3.01 -8.10 -29.62
CA LYS A 100 -4.41 -7.91 -29.26
C LYS A 100 -4.52 -7.38 -27.84
N ASP A 101 -5.39 -6.41 -27.64
CA ASP A 101 -5.80 -5.94 -26.32
C ASP A 101 -6.46 -7.10 -25.56
N PHE A 102 -6.03 -7.32 -24.34
CA PHE A 102 -6.45 -8.42 -23.48
C PHE A 102 -7.94 -8.36 -23.14
N ASN A 103 -8.50 -7.16 -22.99
CA ASN A 103 -9.89 -6.96 -22.58
C ASN A 103 -10.82 -6.85 -23.79
N LYS A 104 -10.36 -6.20 -24.87
CA LYS A 104 -11.18 -5.93 -26.07
C LYS A 104 -11.05 -7.00 -27.15
N GLY A 105 -9.97 -7.78 -27.13
CA GLY A 105 -9.65 -8.77 -28.17
C GLY A 105 -9.27 -8.17 -29.54
N THR A 106 -9.31 -6.84 -29.67
CA THR A 106 -8.98 -6.11 -30.91
C THR A 106 -7.48 -5.91 -31.06
N VAL A 107 -6.99 -5.91 -32.31
CA VAL A 107 -5.57 -5.66 -32.60
C VAL A 107 -5.22 -4.21 -32.28
N THR A 108 -4.11 -3.99 -31.58
CA THR A 108 -3.59 -2.69 -31.17
C THR A 108 -2.45 -2.23 -32.08
N ALA A 109 -2.00 -0.97 -31.91
CA ALA A 109 -0.80 -0.47 -32.56
C ALA A 109 0.50 -1.04 -31.94
N VAL A 110 0.43 -1.59 -30.73
CA VAL A 110 1.58 -2.16 -30.02
C VAL A 110 1.97 -3.48 -30.66
N LYS A 111 3.26 -3.63 -30.94
CA LYS A 111 3.85 -4.81 -31.56
C LYS A 111 4.94 -5.40 -30.69
N LEU A 112 5.09 -6.71 -30.76
CA LEU A 112 6.19 -7.45 -30.13
C LEU A 112 7.08 -8.10 -31.19
N ALA A 113 8.39 -7.94 -31.03
CA ALA A 113 9.39 -8.72 -31.74
C ALA A 113 10.34 -9.35 -30.73
N THR A 114 10.79 -10.58 -30.99
CA THR A 114 11.98 -11.10 -30.34
C THR A 114 13.18 -10.68 -31.17
N VAL A 115 14.09 -9.95 -30.54
CA VAL A 115 15.21 -9.27 -31.19
C VAL A 115 16.56 -9.86 -30.78
N ALA A 116 16.57 -10.72 -29.76
CA ALA A 116 17.60 -11.73 -29.53
C ALA A 116 16.94 -12.99 -28.98
N ALA A 117 17.19 -14.14 -29.62
CA ALA A 117 16.46 -15.38 -29.38
C ALA A 117 16.64 -15.93 -27.96
N PHE A 118 15.58 -16.56 -27.45
CA PHE A 118 15.66 -17.46 -26.30
C PHE A 118 16.18 -18.83 -26.76
N LYS A 119 16.71 -19.61 -25.82
CA LYS A 119 17.32 -20.92 -26.11
C LYS A 119 16.26 -22.02 -26.30
N GLY A 120 15.18 -21.97 -25.54
CA GLY A 120 14.17 -23.02 -25.55
C GLY A 120 12.92 -22.66 -24.76
N VAL A 121 11.94 -23.57 -24.80
CA VAL A 121 10.76 -23.58 -23.93
C VAL A 121 10.94 -24.67 -22.88
N TYR A 122 10.57 -24.38 -21.65
CA TYR A 122 10.46 -25.35 -20.57
C TYR A 122 8.99 -25.46 -20.17
N THR A 123 8.56 -26.66 -19.75
CA THR A 123 7.20 -26.90 -19.25
C THR A 123 7.29 -27.52 -17.87
N ASN A 124 6.63 -26.91 -16.88
CA ASN A 124 6.48 -27.43 -15.54
C ASN A 124 5.62 -28.70 -15.57
N SER A 125 6.03 -29.73 -14.84
CA SER A 125 5.30 -30.99 -14.71
C SER A 125 4.15 -30.96 -13.69
N ASN A 126 4.03 -29.87 -12.92
CA ASN A 126 3.10 -29.74 -11.80
C ASN A 126 2.09 -28.60 -12.05
N THR A 127 0.92 -28.69 -11.41
CA THR A 127 -0.03 -27.58 -11.32
C THR A 127 0.64 -26.39 -10.63
N TYR A 128 0.41 -25.19 -11.14
CA TYR A 128 0.89 -23.93 -10.61
C TYR A 128 -0.13 -23.41 -9.58
N PRO A 129 0.16 -23.45 -8.28
CA PRO A 129 -0.82 -23.13 -7.24
C PRO A 129 -0.68 -21.65 -6.83
N SER A 130 -1.07 -20.71 -7.70
CA SER A 130 -0.91 -19.28 -7.43
C SER A 130 -2.22 -18.53 -7.22
N THR A 131 -2.14 -17.51 -6.38
CA THR A 131 -3.18 -16.50 -6.15
C THR A 131 -2.99 -15.25 -7.03
N LEU A 132 -2.07 -15.27 -7.99
CA LEU A 132 -1.68 -14.11 -8.80
C LEU A 132 -2.61 -13.82 -10.00
N GLY A 133 -3.65 -14.64 -10.20
CA GLY A 133 -4.59 -14.47 -11.31
C GLY A 133 -3.99 -14.76 -12.70
N ILE A 134 -2.80 -15.36 -12.77
CA ILE A 134 -2.20 -15.85 -14.02
C ILE A 134 -2.79 -17.23 -14.34
N PRO A 135 -3.40 -17.44 -15.52
CA PRO A 135 -3.96 -18.73 -15.88
C PRO A 135 -2.91 -19.85 -15.86
N GLN A 136 -3.33 -21.04 -15.42
CA GLN A 136 -2.45 -22.22 -15.36
C GLN A 136 -1.72 -22.45 -16.69
N THR A 137 -2.38 -22.25 -17.83
CA THR A 137 -1.79 -22.49 -19.15
C THR A 137 -0.65 -21.55 -19.50
N ALA A 138 -0.61 -20.31 -18.98
CA ALA A 138 0.52 -19.37 -19.20
C ALA A 138 1.61 -19.46 -18.11
N ALA A 139 1.29 -20.08 -16.97
CA ALA A 139 2.26 -20.31 -15.91
C ALA A 139 2.96 -21.69 -16.03
N ALA A 140 2.37 -22.61 -16.81
CA ALA A 140 2.87 -23.96 -16.97
C ALA A 140 4.13 -24.01 -17.84
N ASP A 141 4.34 -23.08 -18.75
CA ASP A 141 5.47 -23.06 -19.67
C ASP A 141 6.12 -21.69 -19.80
N LEU A 142 7.41 -21.71 -20.14
CA LEU A 142 8.26 -20.53 -20.11
C LEU A 142 9.43 -20.62 -21.07
N PHE A 143 9.77 -19.49 -21.65
CA PHE A 143 10.99 -19.31 -22.38
C PHE A 143 12.16 -19.29 -21.40
N TYR A 144 13.24 -19.94 -21.82
CA TYR A 144 14.51 -19.86 -21.14
C TYR A 144 15.62 -19.49 -22.10
N GLY A 145 16.52 -18.62 -21.65
CA GLY A 145 17.81 -18.39 -22.31
C GLY A 145 18.96 -19.04 -21.57
N SER A 146 20.19 -18.67 -21.93
CA SER A 146 21.40 -19.25 -21.36
C SER A 146 22.54 -18.23 -21.33
N VAL A 147 23.78 -18.61 -21.68
CA VAL A 147 24.96 -17.73 -21.61
C VAL A 147 24.76 -16.38 -22.33
N THR A 148 24.03 -16.36 -23.44
CA THR A 148 23.75 -15.15 -24.21
C THR A 148 22.45 -14.50 -23.76
N THR A 149 22.49 -13.19 -23.48
CA THR A 149 21.30 -12.36 -23.19
C THR A 149 20.27 -12.43 -24.32
N ALA A 150 19.02 -12.73 -23.98
CA ALA A 150 17.90 -12.68 -24.91
C ALA A 150 17.23 -11.30 -24.84
N ALA A 151 16.42 -10.94 -25.83
CA ALA A 151 15.76 -9.65 -25.82
C ALA A 151 14.47 -9.66 -26.64
N ILE A 152 13.50 -8.93 -26.13
CA ILE A 152 12.26 -8.59 -26.83
C ILE A 152 12.16 -7.08 -27.00
N GLU A 153 11.45 -6.64 -28.03
CA GLU A 153 11.18 -5.23 -28.32
C GLU A 153 9.69 -5.00 -28.48
N LEU A 154 9.17 -4.07 -27.69
CA LEU A 154 7.87 -3.47 -27.88
C LEU A 154 8.03 -2.26 -28.80
N SER A 155 7.17 -2.13 -29.79
CA SER A 155 7.16 -1.01 -30.73
C SER A 155 5.74 -0.56 -31.07
N GLY A 156 5.59 0.62 -31.66
CA GLY A 156 4.27 1.22 -31.89
C GLY A 156 3.63 1.78 -30.60
N LEU A 157 4.46 2.01 -29.58
CA LEU A 157 4.05 2.67 -28.33
C LEU A 157 3.98 4.18 -28.56
N THR A 158 3.02 4.84 -27.93
CA THR A 158 2.90 6.29 -27.88
C THR A 158 4.06 6.87 -27.08
N ALA A 159 4.98 7.58 -27.74
CA ALA A 159 6.23 8.06 -27.09
C ALA A 159 6.00 9.07 -25.96
N THR A 160 4.84 9.72 -25.91
CA THR A 160 4.43 10.63 -24.83
C THR A 160 3.74 9.91 -23.68
N SER A 161 3.21 8.70 -23.90
CA SER A 161 2.58 7.88 -22.86
C SER A 161 3.64 7.17 -22.01
N ASN A 162 3.26 6.85 -20.78
CA ASN A 162 4.04 5.93 -19.95
C ASN A 162 3.40 4.53 -19.97
N TYR A 163 4.20 3.51 -19.68
CA TYR A 163 3.77 2.12 -19.68
C TYR A 163 4.20 1.42 -18.39
N ASN A 164 3.31 0.65 -17.79
CA ASN A 164 3.65 -0.27 -16.71
C ASN A 164 3.96 -1.64 -17.31
N LEU A 165 5.10 -2.21 -16.94
CA LEU A 165 5.54 -3.53 -17.38
C LEU A 165 5.61 -4.46 -16.18
N SER A 166 4.93 -5.61 -16.26
CA SER A 166 4.97 -6.63 -15.20
C SER A 166 5.41 -7.96 -15.76
N PHE A 167 6.44 -8.55 -15.15
CA PHE A 167 7.08 -9.78 -15.55
C PHE A 167 6.80 -10.88 -14.55
N PHE A 168 6.44 -12.04 -15.05
CA PHE A 168 6.33 -13.24 -14.24
C PHE A 168 7.22 -14.34 -14.82
N ALA A 169 7.83 -15.13 -13.95
CA ALA A 169 8.55 -16.34 -14.28
C ALA A 169 8.46 -17.32 -13.10
N SER A 170 8.25 -18.60 -13.38
CA SER A 170 8.23 -19.66 -12.38
C SER A 170 8.71 -21.00 -12.95
N ARG A 171 9.79 -21.50 -12.36
CA ARG A 171 10.29 -22.85 -12.58
C ARG A 171 10.14 -23.65 -11.31
N MET A 172 9.20 -24.59 -11.35
CA MET A 172 8.85 -25.43 -10.19
C MET A 172 9.90 -26.51 -9.94
N ASN A 173 9.98 -26.94 -8.69
CA ASN A 173 10.85 -28.00 -8.18
C ASN A 173 12.33 -27.74 -8.44
N PHE A 174 12.77 -26.49 -8.29
CA PHE A 174 14.18 -26.14 -8.40
C PHE A 174 14.79 -25.83 -7.04
N SER A 175 15.99 -26.35 -6.78
CA SER A 175 16.77 -26.02 -5.59
C SER A 175 17.87 -25.04 -5.95
N GLY A 176 17.95 -23.93 -5.22
CA GLY A 176 18.85 -22.81 -5.51
C GLY A 176 18.16 -21.64 -6.21
N SER A 177 18.94 -20.63 -6.57
CA SER A 177 18.45 -19.40 -7.19
C SER A 177 18.45 -19.50 -8.71
N LEU A 178 17.37 -19.04 -9.34
CA LEU A 178 17.25 -18.81 -10.77
C LEU A 178 17.08 -17.31 -11.07
N GLU A 179 17.51 -16.44 -10.15
CA GLU A 179 17.32 -14.99 -10.24
C GLU A 179 17.55 -14.52 -11.69
N THR A 180 16.53 -13.86 -12.23
CA THR A 180 16.49 -13.39 -13.61
C THR A 180 16.36 -11.88 -13.61
N GLN A 181 17.15 -11.23 -14.45
CA GLN A 181 17.19 -9.80 -14.63
C GLN A 181 16.43 -9.42 -15.90
N TYR A 182 15.53 -8.46 -15.77
CA TYR A 182 14.92 -7.74 -16.88
C TYR A 182 15.48 -6.33 -16.89
N LYS A 183 16.23 -5.98 -17.93
CA LYS A 183 16.75 -4.64 -18.15
C LYS A 183 15.93 -3.96 -19.25
N ILE A 184 15.22 -2.92 -18.85
CA ILE A 184 14.23 -2.22 -19.66
C ILE A 184 14.86 -0.93 -20.18
N ILE A 185 14.91 -0.78 -21.50
CA ILE A 185 15.58 0.31 -22.19
C ILE A 185 14.54 1.05 -23.02
N GLY A 186 14.04 2.15 -22.48
CA GLY A 186 13.13 3.11 -23.13
C GLY A 186 13.82 4.46 -23.28
N ALA A 187 13.14 5.55 -22.91
CA ALA A 187 13.78 6.86 -22.75
C ALA A 187 14.81 6.86 -21.61
N THR A 188 14.59 6.04 -20.58
CA THR A 188 15.53 5.74 -19.51
C THR A 188 15.81 4.24 -19.45
N THR A 189 16.93 3.85 -18.83
CA THR A 189 17.25 2.44 -18.57
C THR A 189 16.95 2.11 -17.12
N GLN A 190 16.21 1.03 -16.90
CA GLN A 190 15.86 0.55 -15.57
C GLN A 190 16.03 -0.97 -15.52
N THR A 191 16.05 -1.54 -14.32
CA THR A 191 16.24 -2.98 -14.12
C THR A 191 15.34 -3.47 -12.99
N VAL A 192 14.70 -4.62 -13.21
CA VAL A 192 13.99 -5.36 -12.17
C VAL A 192 14.45 -6.82 -12.16
N LEU A 193 14.40 -7.43 -10.99
CA LEU A 193 14.83 -8.81 -10.74
C LEU A 193 13.63 -9.63 -10.27
N ILE A 194 13.58 -10.90 -10.69
CA ILE A 194 12.65 -11.89 -10.15
C ILE A 194 13.42 -13.15 -9.76
N GLU A 195 12.92 -13.89 -8.76
CA GLU A 195 13.40 -15.23 -8.43
C GLU A 195 12.40 -16.25 -8.96
N PRO A 196 12.64 -16.90 -10.11
CA PRO A 196 11.71 -17.88 -10.69
C PRO A 196 11.68 -19.21 -9.93
N ALA A 197 12.69 -19.57 -9.15
CA ALA A 197 12.72 -20.86 -8.47
C ALA A 197 11.54 -21.01 -7.51
N ASN A 198 10.62 -21.92 -7.83
CA ASN A 198 9.38 -22.17 -7.09
C ASN A 198 8.52 -20.92 -6.85
N ASN A 199 8.54 -19.96 -7.79
CA ASN A 199 7.81 -18.72 -7.63
C ASN A 199 6.30 -18.92 -7.81
N THR A 200 5.52 -18.74 -6.76
CA THR A 200 4.06 -18.82 -6.80
C THR A 200 3.37 -17.53 -6.36
N THR A 201 4.12 -16.50 -5.97
CA THR A 201 3.55 -15.34 -5.27
C THR A 201 4.12 -14.00 -5.72
N LYS A 202 5.13 -13.95 -6.59
CA LYS A 202 5.80 -12.70 -6.97
C LYS A 202 5.69 -12.41 -8.46
N ILE A 203 5.41 -11.14 -8.75
CA ILE A 203 5.53 -10.51 -10.06
C ILE A 203 6.55 -9.39 -9.92
N ALA A 204 7.45 -9.25 -10.90
CA ALA A 204 8.40 -8.16 -10.96
C ALA A 204 7.81 -7.04 -11.82
N SER A 205 7.49 -5.89 -11.23
CA SER A 205 6.85 -4.78 -11.93
C SER A 205 7.74 -3.55 -11.99
N ILE A 206 7.58 -2.80 -13.08
CA ILE A 206 8.19 -1.49 -13.26
C ILE A 206 7.14 -0.54 -13.85
N ASN A 207 7.01 0.62 -13.22
CA ASN A 207 5.96 1.58 -13.55
C ASN A 207 6.53 2.77 -14.31
N ALA A 208 5.66 3.45 -15.03
CA ALA A 208 5.97 4.68 -15.75
C ALA A 208 7.17 4.58 -16.72
N VAL A 209 7.32 3.43 -17.40
CA VAL A 209 8.34 3.26 -18.44
C VAL A 209 7.94 4.08 -19.66
N LYS A 210 8.73 5.11 -19.95
CA LYS A 210 8.56 5.91 -21.16
C LYS A 210 9.27 5.25 -22.34
N PRO A 211 8.62 5.04 -23.50
CA PRO A 211 9.30 4.58 -24.69
C PRO A 211 10.37 5.58 -25.12
N ASN A 212 11.35 5.14 -25.90
CA ASN A 212 12.26 6.08 -26.54
C ASN A 212 11.51 6.97 -27.58
N ALA A 213 12.20 7.95 -28.16
CA ALA A 213 11.61 8.89 -29.11
C ALA A 213 10.98 8.21 -30.35
N SER A 214 11.33 6.96 -30.66
CA SER A 214 10.74 6.16 -31.74
C SER A 214 9.57 5.28 -31.31
N GLY A 215 9.06 5.44 -30.08
CA GLY A 215 7.95 4.64 -29.58
C GLY A 215 8.32 3.19 -29.29
N LYS A 216 9.56 2.95 -28.84
CA LYS A 216 10.08 1.60 -28.57
C LYS A 216 10.56 1.42 -27.12
N ILE A 217 10.39 0.20 -26.61
CA ILE A 217 11.02 -0.27 -25.38
C ILE A 217 11.69 -1.61 -25.69
N ARG A 218 13.00 -1.70 -25.45
CA ARG A 218 13.75 -2.96 -25.53
C ARG A 218 13.88 -3.56 -24.14
N ILE A 219 13.60 -4.84 -23.99
CA ILE A 219 13.74 -5.57 -22.73
C ILE A 219 14.79 -6.66 -22.95
N GLU A 220 15.92 -6.51 -22.27
CA GLU A 220 16.98 -7.51 -22.22
C GLU A 220 16.75 -8.45 -21.04
N VAL A 221 16.81 -9.75 -21.29
CA VAL A 221 16.61 -10.80 -20.29
C VAL A 221 17.92 -11.55 -20.11
N SER A 222 18.43 -11.56 -18.88
CA SER A 222 19.69 -12.22 -18.52
C SER A 222 19.61 -12.83 -17.14
N LYS A 223 20.62 -13.63 -16.77
CA LYS A 223 20.71 -14.13 -15.39
C LYS A 223 20.99 -12.96 -14.43
N GLY A 224 20.39 -13.01 -13.25
CA GLY A 224 20.70 -12.14 -12.12
C GLY A 224 22.00 -12.55 -11.43
N ALA A 225 22.46 -11.71 -10.50
CA ALA A 225 23.72 -11.92 -9.80
C ALA A 225 23.66 -13.12 -8.84
N LYS A 226 22.48 -13.41 -8.25
CA LYS A 226 22.32 -14.55 -7.32
C LYS A 226 22.21 -15.91 -8.01
N ASN A 227 21.94 -15.93 -9.31
CA ASN A 227 21.97 -17.16 -10.08
C ASN A 227 23.43 -17.55 -10.40
N THR A 228 24.02 -18.30 -9.47
CA THR A 228 25.42 -18.77 -9.52
C THR A 228 25.54 -20.23 -9.96
N THR A 229 24.44 -20.98 -9.97
CA THR A 229 24.44 -22.44 -10.19
C THR A 229 23.80 -22.86 -11.51
N SER A 230 23.06 -21.98 -12.19
CA SER A 230 22.43 -22.25 -13.48
C SER A 230 22.84 -21.19 -14.52
N PRO A 231 23.10 -21.59 -15.78
CA PRO A 231 23.34 -20.62 -16.85
C PRO A 231 22.03 -19.99 -17.36
N ASN A 232 20.86 -20.49 -16.94
CA ASN A 232 19.58 -20.13 -17.54
C ASN A 232 18.88 -18.96 -16.83
N PHE A 233 18.16 -18.17 -17.62
CA PHE A 233 17.23 -17.13 -17.19
C PHE A 233 15.87 -17.36 -17.85
N TRP A 234 14.81 -16.74 -17.33
CA TRP A 234 13.45 -17.23 -17.52
C TRP A 234 12.43 -16.12 -17.78
N LEU A 235 11.41 -16.38 -18.61
CA LEU A 235 10.26 -15.49 -18.82
C LEU A 235 9.01 -16.32 -19.11
N ASN A 236 7.97 -16.21 -18.27
CA ASN A 236 6.64 -16.80 -18.53
C ASN A 236 5.72 -15.78 -19.18
N THR A 237 5.46 -14.65 -18.51
CA THR A 237 4.50 -13.66 -19.01
C THR A 237 5.00 -12.24 -18.88
N LEU A 238 4.52 -11.39 -19.80
CA LEU A 238 4.65 -9.95 -19.76
C LEU A 238 3.26 -9.31 -19.83
N ILE A 239 3.00 -8.39 -18.93
CA ILE A 239 1.83 -7.50 -18.99
C ILE A 239 2.35 -6.10 -19.34
N VAL A 240 1.79 -5.48 -20.37
CA VAL A 240 2.08 -4.11 -20.79
C VAL A 240 0.80 -3.30 -20.74
N GLN A 241 0.79 -2.26 -19.94
CA GLN A 241 -0.37 -1.40 -19.76
C GLN A 241 0.02 0.05 -20.04
N GLU A 242 -0.61 0.67 -21.04
CA GLU A 242 -0.50 2.10 -21.30
C GLU A 242 -1.21 2.87 -20.20
N THR A 243 -0.50 3.83 -19.59
CA THR A 243 -1.10 4.79 -18.69
C THR A 243 -1.46 6.03 -19.50
N ILE A 244 -2.75 6.23 -19.77
CA ILE A 244 -3.24 7.49 -20.32
C ILE A 244 -3.33 8.49 -19.17
N GLU A 245 -2.51 9.54 -19.21
CA GLU A 245 -2.71 10.72 -18.37
C GLU A 245 -3.95 11.45 -18.91
N THR A 246 -5.12 11.21 -18.32
CA THR A 246 -6.24 12.13 -18.47
C THR A 246 -5.91 13.39 -17.68
N ILE A 247 -5.51 14.46 -18.36
CA ILE A 247 -5.48 15.80 -17.79
C ILE A 247 -6.91 16.17 -17.44
N VAL A 248 -7.31 15.97 -16.18
CA VAL A 248 -8.54 16.55 -15.65
C VAL A 248 -8.21 18.00 -15.34
N THR A 249 -8.50 18.90 -16.28
CA THR A 249 -8.42 20.34 -16.00
C THR A 249 -9.47 20.72 -14.94
N PRO A 250 -9.10 21.35 -13.81
CA PRO A 250 -10.06 21.91 -12.88
C PRO A 250 -10.93 23.00 -13.55
N PRO A 251 -12.13 23.29 -13.03
CA PRO A 251 -12.98 24.36 -13.57
C PRO A 251 -12.23 25.69 -13.58
N THR A 252 -12.21 26.36 -14.72
CA THR A 252 -11.48 27.62 -14.92
C THR A 252 -12.16 28.78 -14.18
N THR A 253 -11.47 29.34 -13.18
CA THR A 253 -11.71 30.72 -12.72
C THR A 253 -10.93 31.67 -13.64
N PRO A 254 -11.46 32.85 -14.03
CA PRO A 254 -10.86 33.68 -15.07
C PRO A 254 -9.53 34.27 -14.60
N THR A 255 -8.45 34.00 -15.33
CA THR A 255 -7.16 34.67 -15.15
C THR A 255 -6.80 35.48 -16.39
N THR A 256 -6.35 36.71 -16.14
CA THR A 256 -5.60 37.54 -17.08
C THR A 256 -4.31 36.84 -17.52
N PRO A 257 -3.81 37.10 -18.75
CA PRO A 257 -2.70 36.35 -19.32
C PRO A 257 -1.35 36.82 -18.74
N PRO A 258 -0.47 35.92 -18.26
CA PRO A 258 0.92 36.26 -17.99
C PRO A 258 1.88 35.77 -19.08
N SER A 259 3.01 36.44 -19.06
CA SER A 259 4.07 36.62 -20.05
C SER A 259 4.99 35.42 -20.30
N THR A 260 5.66 35.53 -21.46
CA THR A 260 6.85 34.85 -22.02
C THR A 260 7.72 34.04 -21.03
N PRO A 261 8.18 32.82 -21.42
CA PRO A 261 8.88 31.91 -20.53
C PRO A 261 10.29 32.39 -20.17
N THR A 262 10.50 32.65 -18.89
CA THR A 262 11.84 32.72 -18.28
C THR A 262 12.23 31.34 -17.72
N THR A 263 13.50 31.00 -17.89
CA THR A 263 14.19 29.79 -17.41
C THR A 263 13.79 29.38 -15.98
N PRO A 264 13.55 28.09 -15.67
CA PRO A 264 13.08 27.67 -14.36
C PRO A 264 14.20 27.76 -13.32
N THR A 265 14.09 28.72 -12.41
CA THR A 265 14.77 28.70 -11.11
C THR A 265 13.87 27.98 -10.11
N THR A 266 14.37 26.90 -9.49
CA THR A 266 13.70 26.20 -8.39
C THR A 266 13.28 27.20 -7.31
N PRO A 267 12.01 27.20 -6.84
CA PRO A 267 11.62 28.02 -5.70
C PRO A 267 12.48 27.64 -4.49
N SER A 268 13.20 28.60 -3.90
CA SER A 268 13.94 28.35 -2.67
C SER A 268 12.95 28.22 -1.51
N ILE A 269 12.71 27.00 -1.03
CA ILE A 269 11.94 26.77 0.20
C ILE A 269 12.74 27.38 1.36
N SER A 270 12.11 28.26 2.14
CA SER A 270 12.72 28.86 3.33
C SER A 270 12.70 27.86 4.49
N TYR A 271 13.86 27.59 5.09
CA TYR A 271 13.99 26.67 6.23
C TYR A 271 14.99 27.16 7.28
N ASN A 272 14.84 26.68 8.52
CA ASN A 272 15.74 27.00 9.64
C ASN A 272 16.87 25.96 9.77
N TYR A 273 16.58 24.70 9.46
CA TYR A 273 17.53 23.59 9.54
C TYR A 273 17.48 22.76 8.27
N LEU A 274 18.64 22.45 7.68
CA LEU A 274 18.79 21.44 6.63
C LEU A 274 19.38 20.17 7.24
N VAL A 275 18.76 19.02 7.03
CA VAL A 275 19.23 17.73 7.57
C VAL A 275 19.32 16.68 6.47
N LYS A 276 20.37 15.84 6.54
CA LYS A 276 20.61 14.73 5.60
C LYS A 276 20.77 13.39 6.31
N THR A 277 21.05 13.43 7.61
CA THR A 277 21.35 12.25 8.43
C THR A 277 20.49 12.20 9.71
N ALA A 278 20.45 11.03 10.35
CA ALA A 278 19.72 10.85 11.62
C ALA A 278 20.26 11.73 12.75
N SER A 279 21.58 11.91 12.83
CA SER A 279 22.23 12.75 13.85
C SER A 279 21.88 14.23 13.67
N GLU A 280 21.87 14.72 12.43
CA GLU A 280 21.45 16.09 12.11
C GLU A 280 19.97 16.30 12.41
N LEU A 281 19.10 15.35 12.02
CA LEU A 281 17.68 15.39 12.33
C LEU A 281 17.42 15.49 13.85
N LYS A 282 18.06 14.63 14.65
CA LYS A 282 17.93 14.66 16.12
C LYS A 282 18.46 15.96 16.72
N THR A 283 19.54 16.50 16.17
CA THR A 283 20.12 17.78 16.60
C THR A 283 19.25 18.97 16.24
N ALA A 284 18.63 18.98 15.06
CA ALA A 284 17.69 20.00 14.65
C ALA A 284 16.43 19.95 15.53
N ILE A 285 15.90 18.74 15.78
CA ILE A 285 14.73 18.52 16.63
C ILE A 285 14.93 18.99 18.07
N SER A 286 16.15 18.86 18.62
CA SER A 286 16.43 19.35 19.97
C SER A 286 16.55 20.87 20.07
N LYS A 287 16.63 21.58 18.93
CA LYS A 287 16.82 23.05 18.87
C LYS A 287 15.61 23.79 18.31
N ALA A 288 14.85 23.15 17.41
CA ALA A 288 13.76 23.77 16.68
C ALA A 288 12.63 24.23 17.61
N LYS A 289 12.05 25.38 17.26
CA LYS A 289 10.99 26.06 17.99
C LYS A 289 9.73 26.14 17.14
N SER A 290 8.60 26.39 17.80
CA SER A 290 7.32 26.62 17.13
C SER A 290 7.44 27.65 16.00
N GLY A 291 6.91 27.32 14.83
CA GLY A 291 6.99 28.13 13.61
C GLY A 291 8.23 27.87 12.75
N GLU A 292 9.23 27.12 13.24
CA GLU A 292 10.43 26.80 12.48
C GLU A 292 10.27 25.56 11.60
N VAL A 293 11.06 25.51 10.54
CA VAL A 293 11.08 24.44 9.54
C VAL A 293 12.39 23.65 9.61
N ILE A 294 12.26 22.34 9.78
CA ILE A 294 13.34 21.37 9.56
C ILE A 294 13.13 20.77 8.17
N TYR A 295 14.00 21.15 7.23
CA TYR A 295 14.00 20.65 5.87
C TYR A 295 14.91 19.41 5.76
N VAL A 296 14.32 18.30 5.37
CA VAL A 296 15.03 17.08 4.99
C VAL A 296 15.42 17.22 3.53
N ASP A 297 16.73 17.13 3.25
CA ASP A 297 17.26 17.16 1.88
C ASP A 297 16.51 16.16 0.99
N ASP A 298 16.16 16.59 -0.21
CA ASP A 298 15.27 15.86 -1.13
C ASP A 298 15.79 14.47 -1.50
N ASN A 299 17.10 14.25 -1.41
CA ASN A 299 17.75 12.97 -1.70
C ASN A 299 18.12 12.19 -0.42
N ALA A 300 17.87 12.75 0.77
CA ALA A 300 18.21 12.11 2.02
C ALA A 300 17.44 10.80 2.19
N GLN A 301 18.14 9.81 2.76
CA GLN A 301 17.56 8.56 3.24
C GLN A 301 18.00 8.41 4.70
N ILE A 302 17.15 8.89 5.61
CA ILE A 302 17.44 8.92 7.04
C ILE A 302 16.95 7.63 7.67
N ASP A 303 17.90 6.78 8.04
CA ASP A 303 17.65 5.55 8.79
C ASP A 303 17.48 5.85 10.29
N LEU A 304 16.28 5.59 10.81
CA LEU A 304 15.98 5.66 12.24
C LEU A 304 15.99 4.29 12.91
N THR A 305 16.39 3.21 12.25
CA THR A 305 16.46 1.87 12.85
C THR A 305 17.22 1.90 14.18
N GLY A 306 16.56 1.53 15.28
CA GLY A 306 17.16 1.51 16.62
C GLY A 306 17.38 2.88 17.26
N GLN A 307 16.94 3.99 16.63
CA GLN A 307 17.11 5.35 17.14
C GLN A 307 16.01 5.80 18.13
N GLY A 308 15.04 4.94 18.42
CA GLY A 308 13.86 5.24 19.23
C GLY A 308 12.90 6.20 18.54
N THR A 309 11.98 6.77 19.32
CA THR A 309 10.99 7.73 18.82
C THR A 309 11.58 9.11 18.65
N VAL A 310 11.38 9.69 17.47
CA VAL A 310 11.73 11.08 17.17
C VAL A 310 10.52 11.97 17.47
N LYS A 311 10.61 12.77 18.54
CA LYS A 311 9.53 13.67 18.99
C LYS A 311 9.71 15.06 18.38
N ILE A 312 8.84 15.44 17.45
CA ILE A 312 8.85 16.73 16.75
C ILE A 312 8.25 17.80 17.68
N PRO A 313 8.93 18.91 18.00
CA PRO A 313 8.41 19.92 18.94
C PRO A 313 7.11 20.56 18.46
N ALA A 314 6.30 21.06 19.40
CA ALA A 314 5.04 21.74 19.08
C ALA A 314 5.25 22.87 18.06
N GLY A 315 4.36 22.97 17.07
CA GLY A 315 4.40 24.01 16.03
C GLY A 315 5.54 23.89 15.01
N VAL A 316 6.40 22.86 15.09
CA VAL A 316 7.49 22.65 14.13
C VAL A 316 6.98 21.96 12.87
N THR A 317 7.49 22.40 11.72
CA THR A 317 7.29 21.72 10.43
C THR A 317 8.51 20.87 10.10
N LEU A 318 8.30 19.56 9.92
CA LEU A 318 9.28 18.64 9.34
C LEU A 318 8.88 18.38 7.89
N MET A 319 9.71 18.80 6.92
CA MET A 319 9.32 18.72 5.52
C MET A 319 10.42 18.36 4.54
N SER A 320 10.05 18.00 3.32
CA SER A 320 10.93 17.88 2.16
C SER A 320 10.21 18.28 0.86
N GLY A 321 10.90 18.26 -0.26
CA GLY A 321 10.44 18.82 -1.54
C GLY A 321 9.64 17.86 -2.42
N ARG A 322 9.00 16.81 -1.87
CA ARG A 322 8.19 15.88 -2.68
C ARG A 322 7.18 16.65 -3.53
N GLY A 323 7.12 16.30 -4.81
CA GLY A 323 6.27 16.97 -5.80
C GLY A 323 6.98 18.07 -6.57
N ASN A 324 7.85 18.86 -5.95
CA ASN A 324 8.50 19.99 -6.61
C ASN A 324 9.34 19.50 -7.81
N ASN A 325 8.98 19.89 -9.04
CA ASN A 325 9.62 19.39 -10.27
C ASN A 325 9.75 17.86 -10.33
N ALA A 326 8.71 17.15 -9.85
CA ALA A 326 8.66 15.68 -9.77
C ALA A 326 9.71 15.03 -8.85
N ILE A 327 10.31 15.80 -7.94
CA ILE A 327 11.19 15.28 -6.90
C ILE A 327 10.40 14.35 -5.97
N LEU A 328 11.01 13.22 -5.57
CA LEU A 328 10.37 12.23 -4.68
C LEU A 328 10.29 12.68 -3.22
N GLY A 329 11.15 13.62 -2.82
CA GLY A 329 11.35 14.05 -1.45
C GLY A 329 12.22 13.10 -0.64
N GLY A 330 12.78 13.64 0.44
CA GLY A 330 13.59 12.91 1.40
C GLY A 330 12.79 11.78 2.06
N MET A 331 13.48 10.68 2.33
CA MET A 331 12.90 9.51 2.99
C MET A 331 13.39 9.41 4.43
N ILE A 332 12.46 9.22 5.37
CA ILE A 332 12.74 8.80 6.75
C ILE A 332 12.18 7.40 6.92
N TYR A 333 13.00 6.46 7.41
CA TYR A 333 12.60 5.07 7.47
C TYR A 333 13.11 4.31 8.68
N THR A 334 12.50 3.16 8.94
CA THR A 334 13.02 2.13 9.85
C THR A 334 12.96 0.76 9.18
N THR A 335 13.89 -0.12 9.51
CA THR A 335 13.90 -1.53 9.08
C THR A 335 13.49 -2.49 10.20
N ASN A 336 13.16 -1.97 11.38
CA ASN A 336 12.72 -2.75 12.53
C ASN A 336 11.19 -2.75 12.67
N VAL A 337 10.54 -3.90 12.50
CA VAL A 337 9.10 -4.07 12.72
C VAL A 337 8.67 -3.85 14.19
N SER A 338 9.63 -3.82 15.10
CA SER A 338 9.42 -3.56 16.54
C SER A 338 9.86 -2.15 16.95
N HIS A 339 9.99 -1.20 16.01
CA HIS A 339 10.44 0.17 16.29
C HIS A 339 9.49 0.93 17.24
N GLY A 340 8.23 0.50 17.35
CA GLY A 340 7.20 1.23 18.09
C GLY A 340 6.75 2.44 17.27
N ILE A 341 7.01 3.66 17.75
CA ILE A 341 6.65 4.90 17.06
C ILE A 341 7.91 5.53 16.44
N MET A 342 7.89 5.80 15.13
CA MET A 342 9.00 6.45 14.44
C MET A 342 8.99 7.97 14.64
N LEU A 343 7.94 8.65 14.18
CA LEU A 343 7.74 10.09 14.31
C LEU A 343 6.56 10.36 15.24
N GLN A 344 6.77 11.18 16.26
CA GLN A 344 5.73 11.57 17.23
C GLN A 344 5.60 13.08 17.30
N ALA A 345 4.37 13.60 17.21
CA ALA A 345 4.10 14.98 17.59
C ALA A 345 4.35 15.17 19.11
N GLY A 346 5.24 16.10 19.45
CA GLY A 346 5.56 16.49 20.83
C GLY A 346 4.64 17.57 21.39
N GLY A 347 3.71 18.09 20.59
CA GLY A 347 2.68 19.05 20.97
C GLY A 347 1.77 19.39 19.78
N ALA A 348 0.87 20.35 19.97
CA ALA A 348 -0.06 20.78 18.93
C ALA A 348 0.65 21.51 17.78
N GLY A 349 0.05 21.50 16.59
CA GLY A 349 0.52 22.30 15.44
C GLY A 349 1.72 21.73 14.69
N VAL A 350 2.11 20.48 14.96
CA VAL A 350 3.18 19.79 14.21
C VAL A 350 2.73 19.56 12.77
N LYS A 351 3.65 19.76 11.82
CA LYS A 351 3.41 19.46 10.41
C LYS A 351 4.44 18.48 9.87
N VAL A 352 4.00 17.50 9.08
CA VAL A 352 4.83 16.55 8.35
C VAL A 352 4.45 16.66 6.88
N ILE A 353 5.33 17.25 6.05
CA ILE A 353 4.97 17.68 4.70
C ILE A 353 5.98 17.17 3.66
N GLY A 354 5.52 16.64 2.54
CA GLY A 354 6.41 16.43 1.39
C GLY A 354 7.46 15.34 1.60
N LEU A 355 7.23 14.39 2.50
CA LEU A 355 8.19 13.35 2.89
C LEU A 355 7.79 11.96 2.39
N ARG A 356 8.79 11.07 2.25
CA ARG A 356 8.57 9.63 2.19
C ARG A 356 8.81 9.03 3.57
N VAL A 357 7.81 8.34 4.12
CA VAL A 357 7.79 7.81 5.49
C VAL A 357 7.58 6.30 5.42
N ARG A 358 8.69 5.57 5.54
CA ARG A 358 8.74 4.12 5.24
C ARG A 358 8.95 3.28 6.50
N GLY A 359 8.04 2.34 6.75
CA GLY A 359 8.18 1.33 7.77
C GLY A 359 8.94 0.08 7.29
N ALA A 360 9.03 -0.90 8.16
CA ALA A 360 9.87 -2.08 7.98
C ALA A 360 9.23 -3.22 7.17
N SER A 361 7.92 -3.21 6.94
CA SER A 361 7.21 -4.38 6.42
C SER A 361 6.05 -4.03 5.49
N THR A 362 6.08 -4.62 4.29
CA THR A 362 4.96 -4.66 3.35
C THR A 362 4.27 -6.04 3.35
N SER A 363 4.53 -6.86 4.37
CA SER A 363 3.99 -8.22 4.47
C SER A 363 2.48 -8.20 4.67
N THR A 364 1.78 -9.12 4.00
CA THR A 364 0.37 -9.43 4.25
C THR A 364 0.19 -10.39 5.43
N ASP A 365 1.20 -11.18 5.74
CA ASP A 365 1.14 -12.19 6.80
C ASP A 365 1.23 -11.54 8.19
N ARG A 366 0.47 -12.07 9.16
CA ARG A 366 0.60 -11.70 10.57
C ARG A 366 1.80 -12.41 11.21
N SER A 367 3.00 -11.98 10.83
CA SER A 367 4.26 -12.53 11.34
C SER A 367 4.78 -11.81 12.60
N SER A 368 4.24 -10.64 12.92
CA SER A 368 4.58 -9.88 14.14
C SER A 368 3.33 -9.48 14.93
N SER A 369 3.41 -9.53 16.25
CA SER A 369 2.43 -8.95 17.17
C SER A 369 2.77 -7.52 17.60
N THR A 370 3.84 -6.93 17.08
CA THR A 370 4.28 -5.58 17.44
C THR A 370 3.54 -4.50 16.67
N TYR A 371 3.40 -3.33 17.29
CA TYR A 371 2.76 -2.18 16.67
C TYR A 371 3.81 -1.15 16.21
N CYS A 372 4.20 -1.21 14.94
CA CYS A 372 5.05 -0.19 14.32
C CYS A 372 4.21 0.89 13.65
N ARG A 373 4.40 2.14 14.08
CA ARG A 373 3.62 3.31 13.68
C ARG A 373 4.52 4.37 13.08
N GLY A 374 4.14 4.90 11.92
CA GLY A 374 4.93 5.89 11.20
C GLY A 374 4.89 7.25 11.86
N ILE A 375 3.72 7.90 11.79
CA ILE A 375 3.43 9.20 12.37
C ILE A 375 2.38 9.02 13.47
N TYR A 376 2.67 9.49 14.67
CA TYR A 376 1.79 9.37 15.83
C TYR A 376 1.48 10.74 16.44
N SER A 377 0.23 10.98 16.83
CA SER A 377 -0.13 12.17 17.60
C SER A 377 -1.26 11.91 18.59
N THR A 378 -1.11 12.50 19.78
CA THR A 378 -2.20 12.73 20.74
C THR A 378 -2.62 14.20 20.80
N PHE A 379 -2.05 15.05 19.95
CA PHE A 379 -2.23 16.49 19.98
C PHE A 379 -3.01 16.99 18.76
N SER A 380 -3.80 18.04 18.98
CA SER A 380 -4.58 18.71 17.94
C SER A 380 -3.72 19.47 16.94
N ASN A 381 -4.31 19.80 15.79
CA ASN A 381 -3.67 20.57 14.72
C ASN A 381 -2.43 19.88 14.11
N LEU A 382 -2.38 18.55 14.10
CA LEU A 382 -1.42 17.82 13.27
C LEU A 382 -1.80 18.00 11.79
N GLU A 383 -0.82 18.28 10.95
CA GLU A 383 -0.98 18.29 9.49
C GLU A 383 -0.02 17.27 8.86
N VAL A 384 -0.55 16.30 8.11
CA VAL A 384 0.23 15.38 7.28
C VAL A 384 -0.17 15.62 5.84
N ALA A 385 0.73 16.22 5.07
CA ALA A 385 0.40 16.71 3.72
C ALA A 385 1.43 16.26 2.69
N ASN A 386 0.99 15.92 1.48
CA ASN A 386 1.87 15.57 0.35
C ASN A 386 2.96 14.54 0.71
N CYS A 387 2.63 13.56 1.56
CA CYS A 387 3.56 12.52 1.97
C CYS A 387 3.34 11.22 1.18
N GLU A 388 4.37 10.40 1.06
CA GLU A 388 4.22 8.97 0.71
C GLU A 388 4.47 8.15 1.97
N VAL A 389 3.50 7.36 2.41
CA VAL A 389 3.52 6.66 3.70
C VAL A 389 3.25 5.16 3.50
N PHE A 390 4.26 4.33 3.77
CA PHE A 390 4.17 2.91 3.40
C PHE A 390 5.00 1.97 4.26
N GLY A 391 4.67 0.67 4.22
CA GLY A 391 5.45 -0.38 4.89
C GLY A 391 5.22 -0.49 6.39
N TRP A 392 4.04 -0.12 6.87
CA TRP A 392 3.67 -0.15 8.28
C TRP A 392 2.85 -1.39 8.61
N ASN A 393 3.38 -2.18 9.55
CA ASN A 393 2.71 -3.41 9.98
C ASN A 393 1.52 -3.14 10.90
N HIS A 394 1.46 -1.95 11.53
CA HIS A 394 0.30 -1.47 12.27
C HIS A 394 -0.36 -0.28 11.57
N ALA A 395 0.25 0.91 11.59
CA ALA A 395 -0.37 2.10 10.98
C ALA A 395 0.65 3.08 10.39
N GLY A 396 0.35 3.63 9.21
CA GLY A 396 1.11 4.75 8.64
C GLY A 396 0.98 6.02 9.48
N VAL A 397 -0.26 6.42 9.74
CA VAL A 397 -0.62 7.47 10.70
C VAL A 397 -1.52 6.90 11.79
N TYR A 398 -1.23 7.20 13.05
CA TYR A 398 -2.03 6.79 14.20
C TYR A 398 -2.36 7.99 15.09
N LEU A 399 -3.65 8.21 15.34
CA LEU A 399 -4.16 9.29 16.17
C LEU A 399 -4.83 8.74 17.42
N SER A 400 -4.59 9.38 18.57
CA SER A 400 -5.29 9.04 19.80
C SER A 400 -5.43 10.21 20.78
N GLY A 401 -5.90 9.94 22.00
CA GLY A 401 -5.80 10.87 23.13
C GLY A 401 -6.59 12.17 22.98
N GLY A 402 -7.67 12.17 22.20
CA GLY A 402 -8.55 13.32 21.99
C GLY A 402 -8.04 14.35 20.99
N ALA A 403 -7.10 13.99 20.10
CA ALA A 403 -6.61 14.90 19.07
C ALA A 403 -7.77 15.40 18.18
N THR A 404 -7.80 16.70 17.89
CA THR A 404 -8.82 17.36 17.06
C THR A 404 -8.18 18.27 16.01
N ASN A 405 -8.94 18.67 15.00
CA ASN A 405 -8.44 19.50 13.88
C ASN A 405 -7.18 18.90 13.23
N VAL A 406 -7.11 17.57 13.15
CA VAL A 406 -6.05 16.87 12.42
C VAL A 406 -6.41 16.84 10.94
N LYS A 407 -5.44 17.16 10.08
CA LYS A 407 -5.59 17.17 8.63
C LYS A 407 -4.61 16.20 8.00
N ILE A 408 -5.11 15.29 7.18
CA ILE A 408 -4.28 14.32 6.45
C ILE A 408 -4.70 14.40 4.99
N HIS A 409 -3.84 14.95 4.13
CA HIS A 409 -4.24 15.26 2.77
C HIS A 409 -3.14 15.20 1.72
N ASP A 410 -3.56 15.13 0.46
CA ASP A 410 -2.71 15.13 -0.74
C ASP A 410 -1.59 14.07 -0.71
N SER A 411 -1.78 13.02 0.10
CA SER A 411 -0.75 12.03 0.42
C SER A 411 -1.07 10.68 -0.22
N TYR A 412 -0.05 9.82 -0.35
CA TYR A 412 -0.17 8.48 -0.87
C TYR A 412 0.16 7.45 0.22
N PHE A 413 -0.84 6.68 0.64
CA PHE A 413 -0.71 5.64 1.65
C PHE A 413 -0.77 4.26 0.99
N HIS A 414 0.29 3.46 1.12
CA HIS A 414 0.29 2.14 0.51
C HIS A 414 1.13 1.08 1.20
N HIS A 415 0.90 -0.17 0.83
CA HIS A 415 1.64 -1.34 1.32
C HIS A 415 1.68 -1.45 2.86
N ASN A 416 0.53 -1.16 3.48
CA ASN A 416 0.29 -1.37 4.92
C ASN A 416 -0.72 -2.52 5.05
N GLN A 417 -0.25 -3.77 4.97
CA GLN A 417 -1.13 -4.90 4.61
C GLN A 417 -1.19 -6.04 5.63
N GLN A 418 -0.55 -5.90 6.78
CA GLN A 418 -0.47 -7.01 7.72
C GLN A 418 -1.88 -7.50 8.14
N SER A 419 -2.10 -8.80 8.07
CA SER A 419 -3.37 -9.43 8.47
C SER A 419 -3.73 -9.13 9.93
N GLY A 420 -4.99 -8.70 10.12
CA GLY A 420 -5.52 -8.20 11.39
C GLY A 420 -4.90 -6.89 11.87
N LEU A 421 -4.04 -6.23 11.09
CA LEU A 421 -3.54 -4.88 11.33
C LEU A 421 -3.51 -4.13 9.98
N GLY A 422 -2.41 -3.45 9.63
CA GLY A 422 -2.20 -2.90 8.29
C GLY A 422 -3.10 -1.72 7.94
N TYR A 423 -2.95 -0.62 8.67
CA TYR A 423 -3.74 0.59 8.48
C TYR A 423 -2.95 1.66 7.73
N GLY A 424 -3.54 2.30 6.73
CA GLY A 424 -2.99 3.55 6.19
C GLY A 424 -3.05 4.63 7.27
N ILE A 425 -4.28 4.90 7.72
CA ILE A 425 -4.59 5.83 8.81
C ILE A 425 -5.46 5.10 9.85
N SER A 426 -5.12 5.23 11.12
CA SER A 426 -5.88 4.66 12.23
C SER A 426 -6.18 5.71 13.29
N ILE A 427 -7.43 5.70 13.79
CA ILE A 427 -7.98 6.71 14.69
C ILE A 427 -8.56 6.00 15.92
N ALA A 428 -8.03 6.32 17.10
CA ALA A 428 -8.48 5.73 18.37
C ALA A 428 -8.74 6.84 19.39
N GLN A 429 -10.00 7.25 19.56
CA GLN A 429 -10.37 8.43 20.37
C GLN A 429 -9.69 9.72 19.86
N ALA A 430 -9.93 10.06 18.59
CA ALA A 430 -9.45 11.30 17.96
C ALA A 430 -10.35 11.66 16.76
N PHE A 431 -10.17 12.86 16.22
CA PHE A 431 -10.93 13.39 15.09
C PHE A 431 -10.02 13.90 13.97
N ALA A 432 -10.29 13.48 12.73
CA ALA A 432 -9.51 13.88 11.57
C ALA A 432 -10.36 14.18 10.34
N VAL A 433 -9.89 15.14 9.55
CA VAL A 433 -10.30 15.32 8.15
C VAL A 433 -9.23 14.69 7.27
N ILE A 434 -9.65 13.75 6.44
CA ILE A 434 -8.80 12.93 5.57
C ILE A 434 -9.26 13.16 4.14
N ASN A 435 -8.50 13.95 3.35
CA ASN A 435 -8.96 14.34 2.03
C ASN A 435 -7.90 14.37 0.93
N ASN A 436 -8.31 14.21 -0.32
CA ASN A 436 -7.41 14.23 -1.49
C ASN A 436 -6.25 13.21 -1.42
N ASN A 437 -6.40 12.13 -0.65
CA ASN A 437 -5.37 11.11 -0.55
C ASN A 437 -5.58 9.98 -1.56
N TYR A 438 -4.48 9.35 -1.95
CA TYR A 438 -4.49 8.06 -2.63
C TYR A 438 -4.22 6.95 -1.61
N PHE A 439 -5.00 5.88 -1.70
CA PHE A 439 -4.81 4.67 -0.91
C PHE A 439 -4.70 3.47 -1.84
N ASP A 440 -3.66 2.68 -1.72
CA ASP A 440 -3.55 1.39 -2.42
C ASP A 440 -2.87 0.37 -1.53
N TYR A 441 -3.06 -0.93 -1.75
CA TYR A 441 -2.32 -1.94 -0.97
C TYR A 441 -2.38 -1.69 0.55
N ASN A 442 -3.54 -1.33 1.09
CA ASN A 442 -3.75 -1.27 2.54
C ASN A 442 -4.71 -2.39 2.93
N ARG A 443 -4.60 -2.92 4.16
CA ARG A 443 -5.65 -3.81 4.68
C ARG A 443 -6.90 -2.98 5.00
N HIS A 444 -6.74 -1.90 5.77
CA HIS A 444 -7.70 -0.80 5.82
C HIS A 444 -6.99 0.51 5.45
N ALA A 445 -7.54 1.26 4.51
CA ALA A 445 -7.04 2.60 4.17
C ALA A 445 -7.24 3.55 5.35
N ILE A 446 -8.44 3.53 5.95
CA ILE A 446 -8.81 4.30 7.13
C ILE A 446 -9.51 3.34 8.10
N ALA A 447 -9.10 3.34 9.38
CA ALA A 447 -9.76 2.54 10.42
C ALA A 447 -10.00 3.39 11.68
N GLY A 448 -11.23 3.37 12.19
CA GLY A 448 -11.57 3.90 13.51
C GLY A 448 -11.74 2.79 14.54
N SER A 449 -11.31 3.00 15.79
CA SER A 449 -11.40 2.00 16.86
C SER A 449 -12.81 1.81 17.44
N GLY A 450 -13.78 2.64 17.05
CA GLY A 450 -15.14 2.61 17.59
C GLY A 450 -15.34 3.27 18.96
N ILE A 451 -14.26 3.63 19.64
CA ILE A 451 -14.33 4.24 20.98
C ILE A 451 -15.00 5.62 20.87
N ALA A 452 -15.92 5.94 21.78
CA ALA A 452 -16.57 7.25 21.87
C ALA A 452 -15.55 8.40 21.98
N GLY A 453 -15.89 9.56 21.43
CA GLY A 453 -14.94 10.67 21.26
C GLY A 453 -13.94 10.44 20.12
N SER A 454 -14.35 9.67 19.10
CA SER A 454 -13.62 9.52 17.85
C SER A 454 -14.50 9.73 16.63
N GLY A 455 -13.93 10.10 15.50
CA GLY A 455 -14.67 10.19 14.26
C GLY A 455 -13.80 10.69 13.12
N TYR A 456 -14.27 10.53 11.89
CA TYR A 456 -13.55 11.06 10.75
C TYR A 456 -14.47 11.54 9.64
N GLU A 457 -13.98 12.55 8.94
CA GLU A 457 -14.45 12.94 7.63
C GLU A 457 -13.43 12.44 6.60
N ALA A 458 -13.89 11.59 5.67
CA ALA A 458 -13.12 11.14 4.53
C ALA A 458 -13.73 11.72 3.26
N ALA A 459 -13.00 12.62 2.59
CA ALA A 459 -13.52 13.33 1.41
C ALA A 459 -12.55 13.36 0.23
N TYR A 460 -13.04 13.22 -1.00
CA TYR A 460 -12.20 13.37 -2.21
C TYR A 460 -10.98 12.43 -2.29
N ASN A 461 -10.99 11.34 -1.52
CA ASN A 461 -9.92 10.34 -1.58
C ASN A 461 -10.16 9.36 -2.72
N VAL A 462 -9.09 8.71 -3.14
CA VAL A 462 -9.12 7.68 -4.17
C VAL A 462 -8.55 6.39 -3.59
N VAL A 463 -9.41 5.38 -3.46
CA VAL A 463 -9.00 4.02 -3.10
C VAL A 463 -8.77 3.23 -4.38
N MET A 464 -7.52 2.85 -4.60
CA MET A 464 -7.03 2.10 -5.75
C MET A 464 -7.34 0.59 -5.63
N PRO A 465 -7.14 -0.20 -6.70
CA PRO A 465 -7.71 -1.55 -6.80
C PRO A 465 -7.20 -2.60 -5.81
N ASN A 466 -6.03 -2.40 -5.18
CA ASN A 466 -5.27 -3.50 -4.57
C ASN A 466 -5.38 -3.58 -3.04
N ALA A 467 -6.47 -3.08 -2.45
CA ALA A 467 -6.71 -3.32 -1.02
C ALA A 467 -6.86 -4.82 -0.75
N THR A 468 -6.42 -5.26 0.43
CA THR A 468 -6.51 -6.68 0.85
C THR A 468 -7.65 -6.96 1.83
N GLU A 469 -8.45 -5.94 2.14
CA GLU A 469 -9.72 -6.01 2.85
C GLU A 469 -10.52 -4.72 2.61
N HIS A 470 -11.60 -4.51 3.34
CA HIS A 470 -12.48 -3.38 3.27
C HIS A 470 -11.72 -2.10 3.61
N SER A 471 -12.01 -1.04 2.86
CA SER A 471 -11.08 0.07 2.78
C SER A 471 -11.26 1.06 3.91
N PHE A 472 -12.47 1.59 4.08
CA PHE A 472 -12.79 2.50 5.19
C PHE A 472 -13.57 1.72 6.23
N ASP A 473 -13.02 1.65 7.44
CA ASP A 473 -13.63 0.94 8.56
C ASP A 473 -13.92 1.89 9.72
N MET A 474 -14.96 1.54 10.46
CA MET A 474 -15.17 1.98 11.84
C MET A 474 -15.58 0.77 12.63
N HIS A 475 -14.69 0.32 13.52
CA HIS A 475 -14.96 -0.78 14.43
C HIS A 475 -16.14 -0.44 15.36
N GLY A 476 -16.79 -1.48 15.88
CA GLY A 476 -17.58 -1.34 17.10
C GLY A 476 -16.70 -1.54 18.33
N ASP A 477 -16.89 -0.71 19.35
CA ASP A 477 -16.22 -0.79 20.63
C ASP A 477 -16.69 -2.03 21.40
N GLY A 478 -15.86 -3.07 21.41
CA GLY A 478 -16.13 -4.35 22.06
C GLY A 478 -16.81 -5.42 21.18
N GLY A 479 -16.99 -5.16 19.88
CA GLY A 479 -17.50 -6.16 18.93
C GLY A 479 -18.26 -5.60 17.73
N ASP A 480 -18.85 -6.50 16.93
CA ASP A 480 -19.62 -6.16 15.74
C ASP A 480 -21.13 -6.30 15.99
N GLY A 481 -21.89 -5.26 15.67
CA GLY A 481 -23.31 -5.21 16.01
C GLY A 481 -23.81 -3.80 16.28
N ALA A 482 -25.06 -3.53 15.92
CA ALA A 482 -25.71 -2.24 16.19
C ALA A 482 -25.75 -1.86 17.69
N GLN A 483 -25.59 -2.83 18.59
CA GLN A 483 -25.49 -2.60 20.03
C GLN A 483 -24.17 -1.98 20.49
N TYR A 484 -23.10 -2.07 19.68
CA TYR A 484 -21.79 -1.54 20.03
C TYR A 484 -21.63 -0.09 19.56
N THR A 485 -20.86 0.71 20.29
CA THR A 485 -20.56 2.09 19.90
C THR A 485 -19.57 2.09 18.73
N ALA A 486 -19.78 2.92 17.70
CA ALA A 486 -18.85 3.05 16.57
C ALA A 486 -18.38 4.50 16.41
N GLY A 487 -17.79 5.03 17.49
CA GLY A 487 -17.36 6.42 17.59
C GLY A 487 -18.51 7.41 17.67
N ASP A 488 -18.18 8.68 17.48
CA ASP A 488 -19.12 9.77 17.45
C ASP A 488 -19.72 9.97 16.06
N TYR A 489 -18.93 9.90 14.99
CA TYR A 489 -19.43 10.00 13.61
C TYR A 489 -18.50 9.36 12.58
N VAL A 490 -19.09 8.99 11.45
CA VAL A 490 -18.38 8.58 10.23
C VAL A 490 -18.99 9.36 9.07
N ASN A 491 -18.22 10.28 8.48
CA ASN A 491 -18.65 11.04 7.30
C ASN A 491 -17.77 10.69 6.11
N VAL A 492 -18.34 10.09 5.07
CA VAL A 492 -17.61 9.63 3.88
C VAL A 492 -18.30 10.18 2.65
N HIS A 493 -17.67 11.14 1.96
CA HIS A 493 -18.28 11.73 0.77
C HIS A 493 -17.32 12.10 -0.35
N ASP A 494 -17.82 12.11 -1.57
CA ASP A 494 -17.05 12.51 -2.76
C ASP A 494 -15.76 11.69 -3.00
N ASN A 495 -15.65 10.50 -2.41
CA ASN A 495 -14.52 9.59 -2.63
C ASN A 495 -14.76 8.70 -3.85
N THR A 496 -13.68 8.15 -4.40
CA THR A 496 -13.75 7.17 -5.48
C THR A 496 -13.08 5.85 -5.07
N PHE A 497 -13.80 4.74 -5.21
CA PHE A 497 -13.36 3.40 -4.84
C PHE A 497 -13.26 2.50 -6.06
N TYR A 498 -12.05 2.08 -6.39
CA TYR A 498 -11.71 1.18 -7.49
C TYR A 498 -11.40 -0.24 -7.03
N MET A 499 -11.27 -0.47 -5.73
CA MET A 499 -11.20 -1.82 -5.18
C MET A 499 -12.58 -2.48 -5.22
N LYS A 500 -12.65 -3.67 -5.84
CA LYS A 500 -13.91 -4.41 -6.06
C LYS A 500 -14.07 -5.65 -5.17
N ALA A 501 -12.95 -6.22 -4.69
CA ALA A 501 -12.94 -7.53 -4.02
C ALA A 501 -13.57 -7.52 -2.62
N TYR A 502 -13.59 -6.36 -1.95
CA TYR A 502 -14.04 -6.18 -0.57
C TYR A 502 -15.02 -5.01 -0.45
N LYS A 503 -15.62 -4.81 0.73
CA LYS A 503 -16.48 -3.64 0.97
C LYS A 503 -15.67 -2.35 0.89
N ALA A 504 -16.19 -1.35 0.22
CA ALA A 504 -15.58 -0.03 0.23
C ALA A 504 -15.62 0.58 1.63
N ILE A 505 -16.77 0.48 2.31
CA ILE A 505 -17.02 1.08 3.61
C ILE A 505 -17.70 0.06 4.52
N THR A 506 -17.13 -0.16 5.71
CA THR A 506 -17.69 -0.98 6.77
C THR A 506 -17.86 -0.13 8.04
N VAL A 507 -19.04 -0.15 8.66
CA VAL A 507 -19.30 0.49 9.96
C VAL A 507 -19.91 -0.56 10.88
N ARG A 508 -19.13 -1.01 11.86
CA ARG A 508 -19.34 -2.26 12.61
C ARG A 508 -20.12 -2.09 13.91
N GLY A 509 -20.60 -0.87 14.18
CA GLY A 509 -21.50 -0.56 15.28
C GLY A 509 -22.36 0.66 14.98
N THR A 510 -22.84 1.33 16.02
CA THR A 510 -23.67 2.54 15.91
C THR A 510 -22.88 3.78 16.30
N PRO A 511 -22.52 4.67 15.34
CA PRO A 511 -21.94 5.96 15.67
C PRO A 511 -22.97 6.84 16.39
N LYS A 512 -22.53 7.59 17.41
CA LYS A 512 -23.42 8.42 18.24
C LYS A 512 -24.26 9.42 17.45
N ASN A 513 -23.64 10.07 16.47
CA ASN A 513 -24.22 11.11 15.62
C ASN A 513 -24.58 10.58 14.22
N GLY A 514 -24.47 9.27 14.01
CA GLY A 514 -24.79 8.59 12.75
C GLY A 514 -23.66 8.55 11.73
N THR A 515 -23.95 7.86 10.64
CA THR A 515 -23.07 7.69 9.49
C THR A 515 -23.61 8.48 8.31
N THR A 516 -22.77 9.22 7.60
CA THR A 516 -23.12 9.86 6.32
C THR A 516 -22.26 9.30 5.21
N ILE A 517 -22.89 8.81 4.14
CA ILE A 517 -22.22 8.25 2.95
C ILE A 517 -22.81 8.89 1.70
N GLN A 518 -22.14 9.89 1.15
CA GLN A 518 -22.73 10.75 0.11
C GLN A 518 -21.83 10.96 -1.11
N ASN A 519 -22.41 11.00 -2.31
CA ASN A 519 -21.70 11.39 -3.54
C ASN A 519 -20.42 10.59 -3.86
N ASN A 520 -20.25 9.41 -3.26
CA ASN A 520 -19.10 8.56 -3.54
C ASN A 520 -19.32 7.80 -4.84
N LYS A 521 -18.21 7.45 -5.49
CA LYS A 521 -18.17 6.66 -6.70
C LYS A 521 -17.59 5.29 -6.39
N PHE A 522 -18.33 4.23 -6.69
CA PHE A 522 -17.94 2.85 -6.40
C PHE A 522 -17.87 2.03 -7.68
N ILE A 523 -16.80 1.23 -7.82
CA ILE A 523 -16.73 0.20 -8.86
C ILE A 523 -17.67 -0.98 -8.58
N HIS A 524 -18.12 -1.12 -7.34
CA HIS A 524 -19.13 -2.11 -6.93
C HIS A 524 -20.44 -1.91 -7.67
N THR A 525 -21.17 -3.00 -7.90
CA THR A 525 -22.39 -3.00 -8.71
C THR A 525 -23.61 -2.40 -8.02
N SER A 526 -23.58 -2.27 -6.69
CA SER A 526 -24.71 -1.80 -5.89
C SER A 526 -24.26 -1.29 -4.52
N GLN A 527 -25.18 -0.63 -3.81
CA GLN A 527 -25.00 -0.24 -2.41
C GLN A 527 -24.68 -1.44 -1.51
N SER A 528 -25.42 -2.54 -1.63
CA SER A 528 -25.18 -3.74 -0.82
C SER A 528 -23.85 -4.42 -1.14
N ALA A 529 -23.34 -4.27 -2.37
CA ALA A 529 -22.01 -4.75 -2.73
C ALA A 529 -20.91 -3.87 -2.13
N ALA A 530 -21.09 -2.55 -2.11
CA ALA A 530 -20.09 -1.59 -1.63
C ALA A 530 -20.03 -1.45 -0.09
N LEU A 531 -21.17 -1.55 0.59
CA LEU A 531 -21.30 -1.15 1.99
C LEU A 531 -21.62 -2.33 2.90
N ASN A 532 -21.14 -2.28 4.14
CA ASN A 532 -21.59 -3.12 5.24
C ASN A 532 -21.80 -2.27 6.50
N LEU A 533 -23.05 -2.00 6.86
CA LEU A 533 -23.41 -1.08 7.94
C LEU A 533 -24.30 -1.82 8.94
N TYR A 534 -23.89 -1.85 10.20
CA TYR A 534 -24.65 -2.55 11.24
C TYR A 534 -25.78 -1.70 11.83
N ALA A 535 -25.56 -0.38 11.94
CA ALA A 535 -26.56 0.53 12.47
C ALA A 535 -27.59 0.97 11.42
N THR A 536 -28.73 1.50 11.87
CA THR A 536 -29.79 2.04 10.99
C THR A 536 -29.78 3.56 10.89
N ASN A 537 -28.98 4.27 11.71
CA ASN A 537 -28.86 5.74 11.71
C ASN A 537 -27.90 6.25 10.63
N ASN A 538 -28.12 5.81 9.39
CA ASN A 538 -27.28 6.17 8.24
C ASN A 538 -28.03 7.11 7.28
N THR A 539 -27.32 8.13 6.78
CA THR A 539 -27.76 8.95 5.65
C THR A 539 -26.95 8.56 4.42
N ILE A 540 -27.61 7.96 3.43
CA ILE A 540 -26.97 7.46 2.20
C ILE A 540 -27.66 8.10 1.00
N SER A 541 -26.93 8.86 0.19
CA SER A 541 -27.51 9.56 -0.97
C SER A 541 -26.45 9.93 -2.02
N GLY A 542 -26.86 10.18 -3.27
CA GLY A 542 -25.98 10.69 -4.33
C GLY A 542 -24.84 9.77 -4.79
N ASN A 543 -24.69 8.58 -4.21
CA ASN A 543 -23.64 7.64 -4.57
C ASN A 543 -23.87 7.04 -5.97
N THR A 544 -22.78 6.89 -6.72
CA THR A 544 -22.76 6.25 -8.04
C THR A 544 -22.08 4.89 -7.94
N TYR A 545 -22.69 3.87 -8.54
CA TYR A 545 -22.20 2.49 -8.57
C TYR A 545 -21.83 2.08 -10.01
N SER A 546 -21.09 1.00 -10.15
CA SER A 546 -20.64 0.46 -11.44
C SER A 546 -19.82 1.46 -12.25
N ILE A 547 -19.00 2.29 -11.59
CA ILE A 547 -18.08 3.17 -12.32
C ILE A 547 -17.04 2.33 -13.09
N GLY A 548 -16.57 2.83 -14.23
CA GLY A 548 -15.45 2.23 -14.95
C GLY A 548 -14.15 2.36 -14.16
N MET A 549 -13.25 1.39 -14.31
CA MET A 549 -11.91 1.45 -13.73
C MET A 549 -11.11 2.61 -14.32
N ALA A 550 -10.41 3.39 -13.50
CA ALA A 550 -9.46 4.38 -13.95
C ALA A 550 -8.03 3.99 -13.57
N THR A 551 -7.09 4.28 -14.46
CA THR A 551 -5.67 4.24 -14.12
C THR A 551 -5.34 5.46 -13.27
N ILE A 552 -4.78 5.22 -12.09
CA ILE A 552 -4.40 6.27 -11.15
C ILE A 552 -2.90 6.16 -10.92
N ASN A 553 -2.21 7.27 -11.12
CA ASN A 553 -0.81 7.40 -10.74
C ASN A 553 -0.73 8.43 -9.61
N PRO A 554 -0.54 8.00 -8.34
CA PRO A 554 -0.45 8.91 -7.21
C PRO A 554 0.66 9.94 -7.36
N GLY A 555 1.70 9.64 -8.15
CA GLY A 555 2.85 10.50 -8.42
C GLY A 555 3.52 11.10 -7.17
N PRO A 556 4.64 11.81 -7.31
CA PRO A 556 4.97 12.86 -6.36
C PRO A 556 3.97 14.00 -6.60
N SER A 557 2.86 14.02 -5.85
CA SER A 557 1.78 15.02 -6.02
C SER A 557 2.31 16.46 -5.94
N THR A 558 1.79 17.33 -6.81
CA THR A 558 1.97 18.80 -6.76
C THR A 558 0.64 19.49 -6.51
N SER A 559 0.40 19.78 -5.24
CA SER A 559 -0.50 20.85 -4.77
C SER A 559 0.12 21.41 -3.49
N LEU A 560 1.08 22.34 -3.63
CA LEU A 560 1.48 23.25 -2.55
C LEU A 560 0.73 24.56 -2.70
#